data_AF-A0A0K8TXI6-F1
#
_entry.id   AF-A0A0K8TXI6-F1
#
_cell.length_a   1.000
_cell.length_b   1.000
_cell.length_c   1.000
_cell.angle_alpha   90.00
_cell.angle_beta   90.00
_cell.angle_gamma   90.00
#
_symmetry.space_group_name_H-M   'P 1'
#
loop_
_entity.id
_entity.type
_entity.pdbx_description
1 polymer ?
#
loop_
_entity_poly.entity_id
_entity_poly.type
_entity_poly.pdbx_seq_one_letter_code
_entity_poly.pdbx_strand_id
1 'polypeptide(L)'
;MLLKAYHRNLLCGHFPMLLRCSQISINQSHRSALRYYSSMESSRVKVQVRQGVVVGRKGCLPNGEPYHSFLGVPYAVPPLGELRFRSPVPLESFDTPILDCTQEKSPCHQKEPMTENILGSEDCLHLNVYAPAKPSKRGPLPVMVWIHGGGFIFGSSNGTLPLSLISEDVIVVTLNYRLGAWGFLCLPEEGIWGNAGLKDQRLALQWVHDNISQFNGDPNNVTLFGESAGAASVHLHTLASHAHKLFHKAIMQSGSANMGWVFQINPARRVRRFCELLGCKSRDTRVMLNYLQSHEKVTPMDVLKNILPVLSSDERRRGLPFTFHPVVEDSSSTDTFIDTPVLELLQCKDTSAMPTIMGYNSAEGILMLINAVRKIEEINNDLARFVPRNVPLATDDAEIQYVAQKLRDFYFNGHQITHEQLDRMTNLLTDYHFMVDLQVVGIFLKDTCSWNSYQAHAMLTNCIIFSKHQVLIQRSLQRRIDEILNVLV
;
A
#
# COMPACT_ATOMS: atom_id res chain seq x y z
N MET A 1 51.06 -41.06 15.60
CA MET A 1 51.91 -40.82 14.41
C MET A 1 51.96 -39.31 14.20
N LEU A 2 52.94 -38.64 14.80
CA LEU A 2 54.26 -38.37 14.19
C LEU A 2 54.09 -37.56 12.90
N LEU A 3 54.37 -36.24 12.91
CA LEU A 3 55.71 -35.66 12.67
C LEU A 3 56.35 -36.12 11.36
N LYS A 4 56.79 -35.12 10.58
CA LYS A 4 57.74 -35.19 9.44
C LYS A 4 57.07 -35.62 8.14
N ALA A 5 57.23 -34.88 7.04
CA ALA A 5 58.48 -34.37 6.49
C ALA A 5 58.17 -33.24 5.48
N TYR A 6 58.97 -32.22 5.20
CA TYR A 6 60.29 -31.84 5.67
C TYR A 6 60.51 -30.38 5.22
N HIS A 7 61.01 -29.54 6.14
CA HIS A 7 61.71 -28.31 5.81
C HIS A 7 62.98 -28.62 4.99
N ARG A 8 63.33 -27.75 4.03
CA ARG A 8 64.56 -26.93 4.04
C ARG A 8 64.90 -26.40 2.65
N ASN A 9 65.08 -25.07 2.60
CA ASN A 9 66.08 -24.29 1.87
C ASN A 9 65.47 -22.89 1.66
N LEU A 10 66.05 -21.75 2.02
CA LEU A 10 67.38 -21.40 2.48
C LEU A 10 67.27 -19.99 3.12
N LEU A 11 68.12 -19.74 4.11
CA LEU A 11 68.31 -18.46 4.80
C LEU A 11 68.92 -17.39 3.87
N CYS A 12 68.51 -16.13 4.01
CA CYS A 12 69.35 -15.00 4.48
C CYS A 12 68.92 -13.63 3.92
N GLY A 13 68.68 -12.68 4.84
CA GLY A 13 69.11 -11.28 4.70
C GLY A 13 68.03 -10.23 4.41
N HIS A 14 67.55 -9.54 5.45
CA HIS A 14 67.62 -8.06 5.64
C HIS A 14 66.56 -7.58 6.65
N PHE A 15 66.97 -7.46 7.91
CA PHE A 15 66.25 -6.80 9.01
C PHE A 15 66.94 -5.43 9.22
N PRO A 16 66.57 -4.38 8.46
CA PRO A 16 65.92 -3.22 9.09
C PRO A 16 65.05 -2.41 8.10
N MET A 17 63.81 -2.84 7.84
CA MET A 17 62.85 -2.03 7.04
C MET A 17 61.40 -2.14 7.54
N LEU A 18 61.16 -2.73 8.72
CA LEU A 18 59.80 -3.01 9.22
C LEU A 18 59.30 -2.03 10.30
N LEU A 19 60.17 -1.17 10.85
CA LEU A 19 59.76 -0.21 11.90
C LEU A 19 59.35 1.18 11.38
N ARG A 20 59.57 1.50 10.09
CA ARG A 20 59.04 2.74 9.46
C ARG A 20 57.69 2.55 8.75
N CYS A 21 57.31 1.32 8.38
CA CYS A 21 56.02 1.05 7.73
C CYS A 21 54.83 0.97 8.72
N SER A 22 55.07 0.65 9.99
CA SER A 22 54.00 0.55 11.01
C SER A 22 53.45 1.91 11.44
N GLN A 23 54.28 2.96 11.53
CA GLN A 23 53.81 4.32 11.85
C GLN A 23 53.11 5.03 10.68
N ILE A 24 53.43 4.67 9.43
CA ILE A 24 52.75 5.22 8.24
C ILE A 24 51.37 4.55 8.03
N SER A 25 51.25 3.25 8.33
CA SER A 25 50.00 2.48 8.22
C SER A 25 48.94 2.90 9.27
N ILE A 26 49.36 3.24 10.48
CA ILE A 26 48.45 3.73 11.53
C ILE A 26 47.94 5.15 11.22
N ASN A 27 48.78 6.03 10.65
CA ASN A 27 48.34 7.38 10.26
C ASN A 27 47.44 7.39 9.00
N GLN A 28 47.59 6.43 8.08
CA GLN A 28 46.72 6.29 6.90
C GLN A 28 45.34 5.72 7.24
N SER A 29 45.26 4.77 8.18
CA SER A 29 43.99 4.21 8.67
C SER A 29 43.17 5.23 9.47
N HIS A 30 43.82 6.05 10.30
CA HIS A 30 43.15 7.18 10.96
C HIS A 30 42.70 8.25 9.97
N ARG A 31 43.48 8.58 8.93
CA ARG A 31 43.07 9.55 7.90
C ARG A 31 41.96 9.04 6.98
N SER A 32 41.89 7.74 6.71
CA SER A 32 40.80 7.12 5.93
C SER A 32 39.53 6.97 6.74
N ALA A 33 39.61 6.63 8.02
CA ALA A 33 38.49 6.73 8.95
C ALA A 33 38.00 8.18 9.09
N LEU A 34 38.90 9.16 9.30
CA LEU A 34 38.55 10.58 9.38
C LEU A 34 37.97 11.12 8.07
N ARG A 35 38.43 10.66 6.89
CA ARG A 35 37.80 11.00 5.60
C ARG A 35 36.44 10.33 5.42
N TYR A 36 36.26 9.11 5.90
CA TYR A 36 34.98 8.42 5.89
C TYR A 36 33.97 9.12 6.81
N TYR A 37 34.36 9.43 8.05
CA TYR A 37 33.56 10.21 9.00
C TYR A 37 33.29 11.65 8.51
N SER A 38 34.28 12.33 7.92
CA SER A 38 34.12 13.65 7.31
C SER A 38 33.23 13.60 6.05
N SER A 39 33.26 12.52 5.27
CA SER A 39 32.34 12.30 4.14
C SER A 39 30.91 11.95 4.59
N MET A 40 30.75 11.31 5.76
CA MET A 40 29.46 11.08 6.41
C MET A 40 28.86 12.36 6.98
N GLU A 41 29.68 13.32 7.46
CA GLU A 41 29.19 14.65 7.83
C GLU A 41 28.83 15.51 6.60
N SER A 42 29.59 15.42 5.51
CA SER A 42 29.34 16.17 4.25
C SER A 42 28.07 15.71 3.50
N SER A 43 27.62 14.48 3.78
CA SER A 43 26.40 13.89 3.19
C SER A 43 25.13 14.16 4.00
N ARG A 44 25.19 14.75 5.20
CA ARG A 44 24.00 15.07 6.00
C ARG A 44 23.35 16.39 5.59
N VAL A 45 22.02 16.43 5.58
CA VAL A 45 21.23 17.63 5.24
C VAL A 45 20.21 17.85 6.35
N LYS A 46 20.10 19.09 6.84
CA LYS A 46 19.14 19.44 7.89
C LYS A 46 17.99 20.25 7.29
N VAL A 47 16.77 19.91 7.67
CA VAL A 47 15.56 20.67 7.31
C VAL A 47 14.75 20.91 8.58
N GLN A 48 14.35 22.16 8.80
CA GLN A 48 13.44 22.50 9.89
C GLN A 48 12.02 22.17 9.42
N VAL A 49 11.31 21.34 10.17
CA VAL A 49 9.88 21.06 10.03
C VAL A 49 9.14 21.58 11.26
N ARG A 50 7.80 21.54 11.26
CA ARG A 50 6.98 22.02 12.38
C ARG A 50 7.33 21.33 13.70
N GLN A 51 7.58 20.03 13.67
CA GLN A 51 7.87 19.20 14.85
C GLN A 51 9.30 19.32 15.39
N GLY A 52 10.24 19.90 14.63
CA GLY A 52 11.67 19.95 14.97
C GLY A 52 12.57 19.90 13.74
N VAL A 53 13.84 19.55 13.91
CA VAL A 53 14.79 19.43 12.79
C VAL A 53 14.93 17.97 12.38
N VAL A 54 14.76 17.67 11.09
CA VAL A 54 15.08 16.35 10.52
C VAL A 54 16.44 16.37 9.83
N VAL A 55 17.22 15.30 10.00
CA VAL A 55 18.53 15.13 9.37
C VAL A 55 18.46 14.01 8.34
N GLY A 56 18.49 14.37 7.06
CA GLY A 56 18.53 13.44 5.95
C GLY A 56 19.93 13.21 5.40
N ARG A 57 20.01 12.51 4.27
CA ARG A 57 21.24 12.22 3.53
C ARG A 57 21.16 12.66 2.07
N LYS A 58 22.31 13.00 1.50
CA LYS A 58 22.50 13.23 0.07
C LYS A 58 22.68 11.90 -0.65
N GLY A 59 22.02 11.76 -1.79
CA GLY A 59 22.21 10.67 -2.73
C GLY A 59 22.50 11.19 -4.14
N CYS A 60 22.75 10.28 -5.06
CA CYS A 60 22.97 10.57 -6.47
C CYS A 60 21.99 9.75 -7.31
N LEU A 61 21.29 10.41 -8.23
CA LEU A 61 20.42 9.78 -9.20
C LEU A 61 21.26 9.04 -10.27
N PRO A 62 20.68 8.10 -11.03
CA PRO A 62 21.41 7.38 -12.08
C PRO A 62 22.02 8.30 -13.17
N ASN A 63 21.43 9.47 -13.39
CA ASN A 63 21.93 10.50 -14.32
C ASN A 63 23.04 11.40 -13.73
N GLY A 64 23.48 11.14 -12.48
CA GLY A 64 24.52 11.92 -11.80
C GLY A 64 23.99 13.11 -10.99
N GLU A 65 22.69 13.39 -11.03
CA GLU A 65 22.09 14.53 -10.34
C GLU A 65 21.93 14.27 -8.83
N PRO A 66 22.26 15.24 -7.95
CA PRO A 66 22.14 15.05 -6.51
C PRO A 66 20.68 15.14 -6.05
N TYR A 67 20.32 14.31 -5.07
CA TYR A 67 19.02 14.39 -4.37
C TYR A 67 19.21 14.30 -2.86
N HIS A 68 18.21 14.73 -2.10
CA HIS A 68 18.13 14.59 -0.66
C HIS A 68 17.07 13.55 -0.29
N SER A 69 17.35 12.74 0.72
CA SER A 69 16.39 11.79 1.28
C SER A 69 16.32 11.94 2.80
N PHE A 70 15.10 11.96 3.31
CA PHE A 70 14.77 11.99 4.74
C PHE A 70 13.87 10.78 4.98
N LEU A 71 14.37 9.81 5.73
CA LEU A 71 13.78 8.49 5.87
C LEU A 71 13.30 8.29 7.31
N GLY A 72 12.12 7.72 7.48
CA GLY A 72 11.59 7.39 8.79
C GLY A 72 11.17 8.62 9.61
N VAL A 73 10.64 9.66 8.98
CA VAL A 73 10.13 10.86 9.66
C VAL A 73 8.77 10.52 10.29
N PRO A 74 8.60 10.60 11.62
CA PRO A 74 7.33 10.30 12.26
C PRO A 74 6.32 11.41 12.00
N TYR A 75 5.11 11.05 11.58
CA TYR A 75 4.01 12.00 11.34
C TYR A 75 2.91 11.90 12.41
N ALA A 76 2.97 10.90 13.28
CA ALA A 76 1.99 10.64 14.33
C ALA A 76 2.67 10.13 15.60
N VAL A 77 1.98 10.25 16.73
CA VAL A 77 2.36 9.55 17.97
C VAL A 77 2.29 8.03 17.72
N PRO A 78 3.29 7.24 18.16
CA PRO A 78 3.27 5.79 18.02
C PRO A 78 1.99 5.19 18.62
N PRO A 79 1.23 4.37 17.88
CA PRO A 79 -0.08 3.84 18.30
C PRO A 79 0.06 2.65 19.27
N LEU A 80 0.77 2.86 20.38
CA LEU A 80 1.09 1.85 21.39
C LEU A 80 0.06 1.85 22.53
N GLY A 81 -0.05 0.71 23.24
CA GLY A 81 -0.93 0.57 24.40
C GLY A 81 -2.38 0.96 24.09
N GLU A 82 -2.91 1.93 24.83
CA GLU A 82 -4.29 2.43 24.68
C GLU A 82 -4.58 3.08 23.31
N LEU A 83 -3.54 3.48 22.56
CA LEU A 83 -3.68 4.03 21.20
C LEU A 83 -3.76 2.93 20.13
N ARG A 84 -3.46 1.67 20.48
CA ARG A 84 -3.62 0.54 19.56
C ARG A 84 -5.07 0.48 19.09
N PHE A 85 -5.27 0.35 17.77
CA PHE A 85 -6.56 0.40 17.04
C PHE A 85 -7.28 1.75 16.96
N ARG A 86 -6.86 2.78 17.71
CA ARG A 86 -7.53 4.10 17.71
C ARG A 86 -7.09 4.97 16.53
N SER A 87 -7.82 6.04 16.25
CA SER A 87 -7.38 7.10 15.33
C SER A 87 -5.96 7.58 15.68
N PRO A 88 -5.12 7.89 14.69
CA PRO A 88 -3.79 8.40 14.96
C PRO A 88 -3.85 9.78 15.62
N VAL A 89 -2.88 10.04 16.50
CA VAL A 89 -2.74 11.33 17.16
C VAL A 89 -1.64 12.13 16.46
N PRO A 90 -1.86 13.38 16.05
CA PRO A 90 -0.82 14.23 15.47
C PRO A 90 0.38 14.36 16.41
N LEU A 91 1.59 14.31 15.83
CA LEU A 91 2.81 14.59 16.56
C LEU A 91 3.10 16.10 16.53
N GLU A 92 3.07 16.75 17.69
CA GLU A 92 3.35 18.20 17.80
C GLU A 92 4.85 18.52 17.84
N SER A 93 5.66 17.64 18.43
CA SER A 93 7.11 17.78 18.50
C SER A 93 7.80 16.43 18.56
N PHE A 94 9.04 16.35 18.05
CA PHE A 94 9.90 15.19 18.27
C PHE A 94 10.39 15.13 19.72
N ASP A 95 10.71 13.92 20.21
CA ASP A 95 11.32 13.72 21.54
C ASP A 95 12.69 14.40 21.68
N THR A 96 13.34 14.64 20.55
CA THR A 96 14.64 15.30 20.45
C THR A 96 14.56 16.48 19.49
N PRO A 97 15.22 17.63 19.76
CA PRO A 97 15.19 18.78 18.86
C PRO A 97 15.70 18.50 17.43
N ILE A 98 16.58 17.51 17.30
CA ILE A 98 17.17 17.07 16.03
C ILE A 98 16.98 15.56 15.91
N LEU A 99 16.22 15.13 14.92
CA LEU A 99 15.92 13.73 14.62
C LEU A 99 16.78 13.23 13.46
N ASP A 100 17.47 12.10 13.65
CA ASP A 100 18.20 11.43 12.57
C ASP A 100 17.24 10.62 11.67
N CYS A 101 17.10 11.07 10.44
CA CYS A 101 16.25 10.51 9.38
C CYS A 101 17.11 10.02 8.20
N THR A 102 18.29 9.46 8.47
CA THR A 102 19.19 8.92 7.42
C THR A 102 18.92 7.47 7.05
N GLN A 103 18.02 6.80 7.79
CA GLN A 103 17.70 5.38 7.66
C GLN A 103 16.19 5.16 7.70
N GLU A 104 15.73 4.17 6.94
CA GLU A 104 14.33 3.74 6.96
C GLU A 104 13.95 3.18 8.33
N LYS A 105 12.68 3.34 8.70
CA LYS A 105 12.11 2.78 9.95
C LYS A 105 11.37 1.47 9.65
N SER A 106 11.04 0.74 10.70
CA SER A 106 10.32 -0.53 10.55
C SER A 106 8.99 -0.33 9.83
N PRO A 107 8.61 -1.25 8.92
CA PRO A 107 7.26 -1.28 8.38
C PRO A 107 6.25 -1.62 9.48
N CYS A 108 4.95 -1.46 9.21
CA CYS A 108 3.91 -1.90 10.14
C CYS A 108 3.85 -3.43 10.21
N HIS A 109 3.35 -3.97 11.34
CA HIS A 109 3.22 -5.41 11.54
C HIS A 109 2.48 -6.11 10.40
N GLN A 110 3.15 -7.11 9.82
CA GLN A 110 2.65 -7.87 8.68
C GLN A 110 3.37 -9.22 8.55
N LYS A 111 2.82 -10.09 7.72
CA LYS A 111 3.48 -11.30 7.24
C LYS A 111 3.94 -11.07 5.81
N GLU A 112 5.23 -11.20 5.54
CA GLU A 112 5.78 -11.06 4.19
C GLU A 112 5.20 -12.15 3.28
N PRO A 113 4.55 -11.82 2.16
CA PRO A 113 3.87 -12.80 1.31
C PRO A 113 4.79 -13.91 0.77
N MET A 114 6.05 -13.57 0.48
CA MET A 114 6.99 -14.51 -0.16
C MET A 114 7.75 -15.38 0.84
N THR A 115 8.21 -14.80 1.95
CA THR A 115 9.05 -15.51 2.93
C THR A 115 8.25 -16.04 4.11
N GLU A 116 7.00 -15.62 4.26
CA GLU A 116 6.14 -15.87 5.40
C GLU A 116 6.67 -15.35 6.75
N ASN A 117 7.77 -14.59 6.72
CA ASN A 117 8.36 -14.00 7.90
C ASN A 117 7.44 -12.92 8.47
N ILE A 118 7.32 -12.92 9.79
CA ILE A 118 6.63 -11.87 10.53
C ILE A 118 7.63 -10.75 10.77
N LEU A 119 7.24 -9.54 10.38
CA LEU A 119 8.09 -8.36 10.44
C LEU A 119 7.31 -7.12 10.85
N GLY A 120 8.04 -6.05 11.13
CA GLY A 120 7.50 -4.74 11.45
C GLY A 120 7.38 -4.42 12.93
N SER A 121 6.84 -3.24 13.21
CA SER A 121 6.62 -2.65 14.53
C SER A 121 5.25 -1.99 14.59
N GLU A 122 4.70 -1.74 15.78
CA GLU A 122 3.56 -0.83 15.94
C GLU A 122 3.99 0.64 15.88
N ASP A 123 5.24 0.93 16.29
CA ASP A 123 5.87 2.22 16.01
C ASP A 123 6.30 2.26 14.53
N CYS A 124 5.32 2.44 13.66
CA CYS A 124 5.48 2.36 12.21
C CYS A 124 4.92 3.57 11.45
N LEU A 125 4.30 4.55 12.12
CA LEU A 125 3.67 5.72 11.50
C LEU A 125 4.70 6.78 11.06
N HIS A 126 5.48 6.38 10.05
CA HIS A 126 6.57 7.16 9.48
C HIS A 126 6.37 7.37 7.98
N LEU A 127 6.96 8.44 7.47
CA LEU A 127 7.06 8.74 6.05
C LEU A 127 8.51 9.03 5.63
N ASN A 128 8.75 8.95 4.34
CA ASN A 128 10.01 9.27 3.69
C ASN A 128 9.80 10.43 2.72
N VAL A 129 10.73 11.36 2.63
CA VAL A 129 10.73 12.47 1.68
C VAL A 129 11.97 12.38 0.80
N TYR A 130 11.78 12.37 -0.52
CA TYR A 130 12.84 12.43 -1.51
C TYR A 130 12.67 13.69 -2.35
N ALA A 131 13.69 14.54 -2.37
CA ALA A 131 13.63 15.84 -3.05
C ALA A 131 14.89 16.05 -3.91
N PRO A 132 14.78 16.63 -5.11
CA PRO A 132 15.94 17.11 -5.86
C PRO A 132 16.78 18.06 -5.01
N ALA A 133 18.11 17.92 -5.04
CA ALA A 133 18.99 18.78 -4.25
C ALA A 133 19.23 20.14 -4.91
N LYS A 134 19.04 20.22 -6.23
CA LYS A 134 19.20 21.46 -6.98
C LYS A 134 17.99 22.37 -6.77
N PRO A 135 18.20 23.67 -6.48
CA PRO A 135 17.11 24.62 -6.46
C PRO A 135 16.38 24.65 -7.80
N SER A 136 15.07 24.50 -7.78
CA SER A 136 14.23 24.63 -8.96
C SER A 136 14.31 26.05 -9.51
N LYS A 137 14.50 26.20 -10.82
CA LYS A 137 14.41 27.50 -11.51
C LYS A 137 12.96 27.97 -11.71
N ARG A 138 11.99 27.09 -11.47
CA ARG A 138 10.55 27.30 -11.76
C ARG A 138 9.70 27.55 -10.51
N GLY A 139 10.34 27.70 -9.34
CA GLY A 139 9.65 27.84 -8.05
C GLY A 139 9.43 26.51 -7.33
N PRO A 140 8.52 26.46 -6.34
CA PRO A 140 8.20 25.25 -5.59
C PRO A 140 7.81 24.07 -6.50
N LEU A 141 8.24 22.87 -6.14
CA LEU A 141 8.09 21.67 -6.97
C LEU A 141 6.74 20.97 -6.73
N PRO A 142 6.16 20.33 -7.76
CA PRO A 142 5.04 19.41 -7.57
C PRO A 142 5.42 18.28 -6.61
N VAL A 143 4.45 17.84 -5.81
CA VAL A 143 4.64 16.80 -4.79
C VAL A 143 3.82 15.58 -5.20
N MET A 144 4.43 14.39 -5.18
CA MET A 144 3.76 13.12 -5.40
C MET A 144 3.79 12.29 -4.12
N VAL A 145 2.62 11.94 -3.58
CA VAL A 145 2.49 11.16 -2.34
C VAL A 145 2.03 9.74 -2.68
N TRP A 146 2.88 8.77 -2.39
CA TRP A 146 2.65 7.34 -2.67
C TRP A 146 1.99 6.63 -1.49
N ILE A 147 0.84 6.00 -1.74
CA ILE A 147 0.22 5.03 -0.84
C ILE A 147 0.48 3.63 -1.42
N HIS A 148 1.21 2.80 -0.67
CA HIS A 148 1.51 1.44 -1.10
C HIS A 148 0.26 0.53 -1.08
N GLY A 149 0.25 -0.45 -1.98
CA GLY A 149 -0.73 -1.54 -2.03
C GLY A 149 -0.47 -2.62 -0.97
N GLY A 150 -0.93 -3.84 -1.27
CA GLY A 150 -0.77 -5.02 -0.39
C GLY A 150 -2.04 -5.46 0.34
N GLY A 151 -3.22 -5.21 -0.25
CA GLY A 151 -4.50 -5.72 0.26
C GLY A 151 -4.87 -5.23 1.66
N PHE A 152 -4.29 -4.10 2.09
CA PHE A 152 -4.38 -3.57 3.46
C PHE A 152 -3.74 -4.46 4.55
N ILE A 153 -3.03 -5.53 4.20
CA ILE A 153 -2.47 -6.52 5.14
C ILE A 153 -0.94 -6.65 5.09
N PHE A 154 -0.30 -6.16 4.03
CA PHE A 154 1.16 -6.05 3.90
C PHE A 154 1.52 -4.80 3.06
N GLY A 155 2.81 -4.52 2.93
CA GLY A 155 3.37 -3.39 2.20
C GLY A 155 4.16 -2.43 3.10
N SER A 156 4.98 -1.58 2.49
CA SER A 156 5.71 -0.54 3.22
C SER A 156 6.16 0.60 2.30
N SER A 157 6.59 1.70 2.93
CA SER A 157 7.28 2.83 2.30
C SER A 157 8.77 2.59 2.01
N ASN A 158 9.33 1.49 2.51
CA ASN A 158 10.76 1.16 2.42
C ASN A 158 11.12 0.51 1.09
N GLY A 159 12.39 0.59 0.71
CA GLY A 159 12.96 -0.10 -0.45
C GLY A 159 12.46 0.40 -1.82
N THR A 160 11.41 1.22 -1.84
CA THR A 160 10.91 1.91 -3.02
C THR A 160 11.71 3.18 -3.19
N LEU A 161 12.81 3.11 -3.96
CA LEU A 161 13.54 4.30 -4.37
C LEU A 161 12.91 4.87 -5.65
N PRO A 162 12.20 6.02 -5.59
CA PRO A 162 11.48 6.56 -6.73
C PRO A 162 12.42 7.36 -7.66
N LEU A 163 13.61 6.82 -7.98
CA LEU A 163 14.69 7.56 -8.65
C LEU A 163 14.26 8.10 -10.03
N SER A 164 13.43 7.35 -10.75
CA SER A 164 12.88 7.78 -12.03
C SER A 164 11.97 8.99 -11.88
N LEU A 165 11.14 9.04 -10.83
CA LEU A 165 10.27 10.19 -10.56
C LEU A 165 11.07 11.41 -10.11
N ILE A 166 12.00 11.25 -9.16
CA ILE A 166 12.82 12.38 -8.67
C ILE A 166 13.61 13.04 -9.81
N SER A 167 13.96 12.28 -10.86
CA SER A 167 14.65 12.80 -12.05
C SER A 167 13.81 13.77 -12.90
N GLU A 168 12.49 13.85 -12.67
CA GLU A 168 11.54 14.71 -13.37
C GLU A 168 11.21 16.00 -12.59
N ASP A 169 12.10 16.45 -11.69
CA ASP A 169 11.92 17.64 -10.85
C ASP A 169 10.63 17.58 -9.98
N VAL A 170 10.35 16.42 -9.37
CA VAL A 170 9.25 16.27 -8.40
C VAL A 170 9.76 15.82 -7.04
N ILE A 171 9.06 16.22 -5.99
CA ILE A 171 9.27 15.68 -4.64
C ILE A 171 8.39 14.45 -4.49
N VAL A 172 8.97 13.36 -4.01
CA VAL A 172 8.22 12.13 -3.74
C VAL A 172 8.16 11.88 -2.25
N VAL A 173 6.96 11.63 -1.74
CA VAL A 173 6.72 11.22 -0.36
C VAL A 173 6.19 9.80 -0.38
N THR A 174 6.78 8.89 0.40
CA THR A 174 6.23 7.55 0.63
C THR A 174 5.87 7.42 2.11
N LEU A 175 4.83 6.66 2.47
CA LEU A 175 4.39 6.55 3.86
C LEU A 175 3.99 5.12 4.23
N ASN A 176 4.23 4.77 5.49
CA ASN A 176 3.61 3.60 6.11
C ASN A 176 2.25 4.00 6.69
N TYR A 177 1.30 3.08 6.72
CA TYR A 177 0.03 3.19 7.43
C TYR A 177 -0.28 1.84 8.10
N ARG A 178 -1.07 1.82 9.19
CA ARG A 178 -1.38 0.57 9.88
C ARG A 178 -2.15 -0.40 8.98
N LEU A 179 -1.82 -1.69 9.12
CA LEU A 179 -2.32 -2.78 8.29
C LEU A 179 -3.12 -3.79 9.14
N GLY A 180 -3.93 -4.60 8.48
CA GLY A 180 -4.70 -5.68 9.09
C GLY A 180 -5.49 -5.22 10.31
N ALA A 181 -5.50 -6.04 11.37
CA ALA A 181 -6.25 -5.73 12.59
C ALA A 181 -5.79 -4.41 13.24
N TRP A 182 -4.50 -4.05 13.15
CA TRP A 182 -3.99 -2.80 13.72
C TRP A 182 -4.58 -1.56 13.07
N GLY A 183 -4.83 -1.62 11.75
CA GLY A 183 -5.35 -0.48 10.97
C GLY A 183 -6.85 -0.48 10.77
N PHE A 184 -7.52 -1.63 10.89
CA PHE A 184 -8.88 -1.78 10.39
C PHE A 184 -9.81 -2.57 11.32
N LEU A 185 -9.43 -2.81 12.57
CA LEU A 185 -10.36 -3.30 13.58
C LEU A 185 -11.48 -2.27 13.82
N CYS A 186 -12.72 -2.73 13.94
CA CYS A 186 -13.91 -1.91 14.13
C CYS A 186 -14.73 -2.47 15.29
N LEU A 187 -14.75 -1.73 16.41
CA LEU A 187 -15.50 -1.98 17.64
C LEU A 187 -16.11 -0.65 18.13
N PRO A 188 -17.18 -0.17 17.46
CA PRO A 188 -17.79 1.15 17.71
C PRO A 188 -18.21 1.40 19.15
N GLU A 189 -18.68 0.36 19.85
CA GLU A 189 -19.12 0.41 21.25
C GLU A 189 -18.02 0.93 22.20
N GLU A 190 -16.75 0.80 21.78
CA GLU A 190 -15.58 1.23 22.53
C GLU A 190 -14.85 2.44 21.92
N GLY A 191 -15.48 3.12 20.96
CA GLY A 191 -14.95 4.25 20.23
C GLY A 191 -13.89 3.89 19.18
N ILE A 192 -13.86 2.62 18.74
CA ILE A 192 -13.00 2.17 17.64
C ILE A 192 -13.85 2.02 16.39
N TRP A 193 -14.03 3.11 15.66
CA TRP A 193 -14.95 3.17 14.52
C TRP A 193 -14.44 2.42 13.28
N GLY A 194 -13.15 2.06 13.25
CA GLY A 194 -12.48 1.48 12.09
C GLY A 194 -11.63 2.49 11.33
N ASN A 195 -11.08 2.03 10.21
CA ASN A 195 -10.30 2.84 9.25
C ASN A 195 -9.11 3.60 9.84
N ALA A 196 -8.54 3.14 10.96
CA ALA A 196 -7.35 3.75 11.56
C ALA A 196 -6.20 3.87 10.53
N GLY A 197 -6.02 2.88 9.65
CA GLY A 197 -5.05 2.93 8.55
C GLY A 197 -5.33 4.00 7.49
N LEU A 198 -6.60 4.28 7.14
CA LEU A 198 -6.94 5.40 6.24
C LEU A 198 -6.76 6.75 6.94
N LYS A 199 -7.04 6.79 8.25
CA LYS A 199 -6.83 7.99 9.08
C LYS A 199 -5.34 8.28 9.26
N ASP A 200 -4.49 7.25 9.31
CA ASP A 200 -3.03 7.37 9.26
C ASP A 200 -2.58 8.05 7.96
N GLN A 201 -3.10 7.57 6.81
CA GLN A 201 -2.83 8.17 5.51
C GLN A 201 -3.28 9.65 5.46
N ARG A 202 -4.47 9.98 5.99
CA ARG A 202 -4.96 11.36 6.07
C ARG A 202 -4.04 12.24 6.92
N LEU A 203 -3.55 11.74 8.05
CA LEU A 203 -2.63 12.49 8.91
C LEU A 203 -1.26 12.66 8.26
N ALA A 204 -0.76 11.67 7.51
CA ALA A 204 0.44 11.82 6.70
C ALA A 204 0.27 12.90 5.62
N LEU A 205 -0.90 12.97 4.97
CA LEU A 205 -1.22 14.05 4.02
C LEU A 205 -1.27 15.42 4.70
N GLN A 206 -1.80 15.51 5.92
CA GLN A 206 -1.72 16.74 6.72
C GLN A 206 -0.27 17.12 7.03
N TRP A 207 0.58 16.15 7.37
CA TRP A 207 2.00 16.40 7.57
C TRP A 207 2.66 16.95 6.31
N VAL A 208 2.34 16.41 5.14
CA VAL A 208 2.83 16.91 3.84
C VAL A 208 2.37 18.36 3.63
N HIS A 209 1.08 18.65 3.81
CA HIS A 209 0.53 20.00 3.70
C HIS A 209 1.29 21.00 4.59
N ASP A 210 1.56 20.63 5.84
CA ASP A 210 2.17 21.51 6.84
C ASP A 210 3.68 21.71 6.66
N ASN A 211 4.39 20.76 6.03
CA ASN A 211 5.85 20.71 6.05
C ASN A 211 6.54 20.70 4.69
N ILE A 212 5.86 20.35 3.60
CA ILE A 212 6.55 20.06 2.33
C ILE A 212 7.21 21.30 1.71
N SER A 213 6.76 22.51 2.06
CA SER A 213 7.40 23.77 1.66
C SER A 213 8.85 23.89 2.14
N GLN A 214 9.18 23.26 3.28
CA GLN A 214 10.53 23.23 3.85
C GLN A 214 11.50 22.40 3.00
N PHE A 215 10.95 21.54 2.13
CA PHE A 215 11.69 20.72 1.17
C PHE A 215 11.62 21.30 -0.25
N ASN A 216 11.17 22.56 -0.40
CA ASN A 216 10.90 23.23 -1.68
C ASN A 216 9.71 22.63 -2.46
N GLY A 217 8.76 21.98 -1.79
CA GLY A 217 7.51 21.49 -2.39
C GLY A 217 6.38 22.51 -2.35
N ASP A 218 5.47 22.41 -3.30
CA ASP A 218 4.22 23.17 -3.33
C ASP A 218 3.08 22.39 -2.65
N PRO A 219 2.63 22.78 -1.44
CA PRO A 219 1.51 22.13 -0.77
C PRO A 219 0.19 22.28 -1.54
N ASN A 220 0.09 23.23 -2.48
CA ASN A 220 -1.09 23.44 -3.34
C ASN A 220 -1.01 22.69 -4.68
N ASN A 221 0.03 21.87 -4.89
CA ASN A 221 0.21 21.09 -6.10
C ASN A 221 0.65 19.65 -5.77
N VAL A 222 -0.17 18.99 -4.97
CA VAL A 222 0.04 17.62 -4.50
C VAL A 222 -0.77 16.63 -5.34
N THR A 223 -0.11 15.58 -5.84
CA THR A 223 -0.71 14.43 -6.51
C THR A 223 -0.67 13.22 -5.58
N LEU A 224 -1.84 12.69 -5.22
CA LEU A 224 -1.95 11.44 -4.47
C LEU A 224 -1.99 10.27 -5.44
N PHE A 225 -1.14 9.26 -5.24
CA PHE A 225 -1.13 8.08 -6.08
C PHE A 225 -0.86 6.80 -5.31
N GLY A 226 -1.31 5.69 -5.86
CA GLY A 226 -1.17 4.38 -5.24
C GLY A 226 -1.52 3.25 -6.20
N GLU A 227 -1.13 2.03 -5.80
CA GLU A 227 -1.39 0.80 -6.54
C GLU A 227 -2.21 -0.19 -5.72
N SER A 228 -3.11 -0.94 -6.36
CA SER A 228 -3.98 -1.93 -5.73
C SER A 228 -4.76 -1.34 -4.53
N ALA A 229 -4.56 -1.86 -3.30
CA ALA A 229 -5.14 -1.29 -2.09
C ALA A 229 -4.76 0.18 -1.84
N GLY A 230 -3.59 0.61 -2.32
CA GLY A 230 -3.19 2.01 -2.32
C GLY A 230 -3.99 2.85 -3.31
N ALA A 231 -4.32 2.31 -4.49
CA ALA A 231 -5.23 2.96 -5.44
C ALA A 231 -6.66 3.05 -4.91
N ALA A 232 -7.16 1.99 -4.27
CA ALA A 232 -8.43 2.02 -3.55
C ALA A 232 -8.43 3.06 -2.43
N SER A 233 -7.33 3.19 -1.69
CA SER A 233 -7.13 4.25 -0.68
C SER A 233 -7.17 5.64 -1.33
N VAL A 234 -6.47 5.86 -2.44
CA VAL A 234 -6.52 7.13 -3.20
C VAL A 234 -7.96 7.46 -3.57
N HIS A 235 -8.71 6.51 -4.11
CA HIS A 235 -10.11 6.71 -4.46
C HIS A 235 -10.96 7.08 -3.23
N LEU A 236 -10.78 6.37 -2.11
CA LEU A 236 -11.47 6.70 -0.85
C LEU A 236 -11.13 8.11 -0.36
N HIS A 237 -9.88 8.55 -0.47
CA HIS A 237 -9.48 9.92 -0.14
C HIS A 237 -10.14 10.97 -1.04
N THR A 238 -10.39 10.68 -2.32
CA THR A 238 -11.09 11.60 -3.22
C THR A 238 -12.58 11.75 -2.89
N LEU A 239 -13.17 10.76 -2.22
CA LEU A 239 -14.57 10.74 -1.81
C LEU A 239 -14.79 11.33 -0.40
N ALA A 240 -13.71 11.49 0.38
CA ALA A 240 -13.77 12.02 1.73
C ALA A 240 -13.78 13.56 1.77
N SER A 241 -14.32 14.13 2.86
CA SER A 241 -14.56 15.58 3.00
C SER A 241 -13.30 16.46 3.02
N HIS A 242 -12.12 15.88 3.24
CA HIS A 242 -10.82 16.57 3.16
C HIS A 242 -10.24 16.64 1.74
N ALA A 243 -10.89 16.02 0.75
CA ALA A 243 -10.48 16.14 -0.66
C ALA A 243 -10.31 17.62 -1.06
N HIS A 244 -9.39 17.91 -2.00
CA HIS A 244 -9.01 19.25 -2.47
C HIS A 244 -8.31 20.17 -1.46
N LYS A 245 -8.27 19.82 -0.17
CA LYS A 245 -7.53 20.58 0.86
C LYS A 245 -6.11 20.07 1.02
N LEU A 246 -5.95 18.74 1.00
CA LEU A 246 -4.66 18.09 1.24
C LEU A 246 -3.96 17.62 -0.05
N PHE A 247 -4.72 17.46 -1.13
CA PHE A 247 -4.21 17.05 -2.43
C PHE A 247 -5.14 17.47 -3.56
N HIS A 248 -4.61 17.53 -4.77
CA HIS A 248 -5.19 18.27 -5.89
C HIS A 248 -5.34 17.44 -7.16
N LYS A 249 -4.68 16.27 -7.22
CA LYS A 249 -4.69 15.33 -8.36
C LYS A 249 -4.61 13.91 -7.83
N ALA A 250 -5.17 12.96 -8.56
CA ALA A 250 -5.18 11.55 -8.19
C ALA A 250 -4.66 10.64 -9.31
N ILE A 251 -3.90 9.61 -8.96
CA ILE A 251 -3.54 8.52 -9.88
C ILE A 251 -3.86 7.18 -9.22
N MET A 252 -4.78 6.42 -9.82
CA MET A 252 -5.23 5.12 -9.33
C MET A 252 -4.71 4.01 -10.25
N GLN A 253 -3.77 3.21 -9.75
CA GLN A 253 -3.19 2.09 -10.48
C GLN A 253 -3.81 0.78 -9.99
N SER A 254 -4.65 0.14 -10.81
CA SER A 254 -5.17 -1.20 -10.56
C SER A 254 -6.01 -1.33 -9.28
N GLY A 255 -6.79 -0.31 -8.93
CA GLY A 255 -7.67 -0.36 -7.77
C GLY A 255 -8.64 0.82 -7.67
N SER A 256 -9.82 0.57 -7.12
CA SER A 256 -10.84 1.59 -6.86
C SER A 256 -11.70 1.21 -5.65
N ALA A 257 -12.21 2.23 -4.94
CA ALA A 257 -12.99 2.07 -3.71
C ALA A 257 -14.24 1.17 -3.81
N ASN A 258 -14.86 1.03 -4.99
CA ASN A 258 -16.05 0.20 -5.20
C ASN A 258 -15.77 -1.30 -5.36
N MET A 259 -14.50 -1.70 -5.39
CA MET A 259 -14.14 -3.11 -5.57
C MET A 259 -14.61 -3.97 -4.41
N GLY A 260 -15.12 -5.17 -4.72
CA GLY A 260 -15.72 -6.09 -3.73
C GLY A 260 -14.76 -6.59 -2.63
N TRP A 261 -13.46 -6.33 -2.76
CA TRP A 261 -12.42 -6.68 -1.79
C TRP A 261 -12.01 -5.52 -0.88
N VAL A 262 -12.54 -4.31 -1.08
CA VAL A 262 -12.17 -3.11 -0.30
C VAL A 262 -12.86 -3.09 1.06
N PHE A 263 -14.16 -3.33 1.12
CA PHE A 263 -14.93 -3.18 2.38
C PHE A 263 -15.20 -4.49 3.10
N GLN A 264 -15.10 -4.48 4.44
CA GLN A 264 -15.42 -5.63 5.29
C GLN A 264 -16.90 -5.99 5.21
N ILE A 265 -17.18 -7.29 5.31
CA ILE A 265 -18.53 -7.79 5.56
C ILE A 265 -18.65 -8.13 7.04
N ASN A 266 -19.60 -7.50 7.72
CA ASN A 266 -19.91 -7.72 9.14
C ASN A 266 -18.68 -7.57 10.06
N PRO A 267 -18.15 -6.33 10.21
CA PRO A 267 -16.99 -6.04 11.04
C PRO A 267 -17.16 -6.49 12.50
N ALA A 268 -18.37 -6.34 13.06
CA ALA A 268 -18.68 -6.75 14.43
C ALA A 268 -18.49 -8.27 14.65
N ARG A 269 -18.96 -9.12 13.72
CA ARG A 269 -18.71 -10.57 13.78
C ARG A 269 -17.22 -10.87 13.68
N ARG A 270 -16.50 -10.11 12.86
CA ARG A 270 -15.07 -10.32 12.62
C ARG A 270 -14.24 -10.07 13.88
N VAL A 271 -14.49 -8.99 14.61
CA VAL A 271 -13.79 -8.68 15.87
C VAL A 271 -14.10 -9.71 16.96
N ARG A 272 -15.37 -10.13 17.10
CA ARG A 272 -15.75 -11.19 18.06
C ARG A 272 -15.03 -12.50 17.74
N ARG A 273 -15.07 -12.93 16.48
CA ARG A 273 -14.38 -14.15 16.05
C ARG A 273 -12.87 -14.07 16.28
N PHE A 274 -12.27 -12.92 16.03
CA PHE A 274 -10.85 -12.70 16.26
C PHE A 274 -10.48 -12.79 17.75
N CYS A 275 -11.28 -12.19 18.64
CA CYS A 275 -11.09 -12.34 20.09
C CYS A 275 -11.19 -13.81 20.54
N GLU A 276 -12.17 -14.56 20.04
CA GLU A 276 -12.32 -15.99 20.36
C GLU A 276 -11.09 -16.81 19.94
N LEU A 277 -10.56 -16.54 18.74
CA LEU A 277 -9.37 -17.21 18.22
C LEU A 277 -8.11 -16.88 19.03
N LEU A 278 -8.04 -15.68 19.62
CA LEU A 278 -7.00 -15.28 20.56
C LEU A 278 -7.25 -15.76 22.00
N GLY A 279 -8.34 -16.48 22.26
CA GLY A 279 -8.66 -17.04 23.58
C GLY A 279 -9.59 -16.18 24.46
N CYS A 280 -10.02 -15.00 24.00
CA CYS A 280 -10.98 -14.17 24.73
C CYS A 280 -12.42 -14.48 24.31
N LYS A 281 -13.17 -15.13 25.21
CA LYS A 281 -14.58 -15.53 24.97
C LYS A 281 -15.61 -14.56 25.58
N SER A 282 -15.17 -13.40 26.05
CA SER A 282 -16.06 -12.39 26.61
C SER A 282 -16.99 -11.84 25.53
N ARG A 283 -18.23 -11.50 25.91
CA ARG A 283 -19.16 -10.71 25.08
C ARG A 283 -19.15 -9.22 25.44
N ASP A 284 -18.52 -8.86 26.56
CA ASP A 284 -18.32 -7.49 26.98
C ASP A 284 -17.22 -6.86 26.12
N THR A 285 -17.59 -5.82 25.38
CA THR A 285 -16.73 -5.14 24.40
C THR A 285 -15.56 -4.40 25.05
N ARG A 286 -15.71 -3.91 26.28
CA ARG A 286 -14.63 -3.29 27.05
C ARG A 286 -13.60 -4.34 27.44
N VAL A 287 -14.05 -5.50 27.91
CA VAL A 287 -13.16 -6.64 28.24
C VAL A 287 -12.43 -7.12 26.97
N MET A 288 -13.13 -7.22 25.84
CA MET A 288 -12.52 -7.58 24.56
C MET A 288 -11.43 -6.56 24.16
N LEU A 289 -11.71 -5.26 24.25
CA LEU A 289 -10.72 -4.24 23.90
C LEU A 289 -9.49 -4.31 24.81
N ASN A 290 -9.68 -4.34 26.13
CA ASN A 290 -8.58 -4.40 27.10
C ASN A 290 -7.71 -5.66 26.88
N TYR A 291 -8.33 -6.78 26.47
CA TYR A 291 -7.60 -7.99 26.10
C TYR A 291 -6.74 -7.78 24.85
N LEU A 292 -7.30 -7.21 23.77
CA LEU A 292 -6.61 -6.95 22.51
C LEU A 292 -5.48 -5.91 22.63
N GLN A 293 -5.63 -4.93 23.52
CA GLN A 293 -4.62 -3.89 23.77
C GLN A 293 -3.48 -4.35 24.69
N SER A 294 -3.65 -5.46 25.42
CA SER A 294 -2.62 -6.00 26.28
C SER A 294 -1.50 -6.68 25.46
N HIS A 295 -0.30 -6.08 25.47
CA HIS A 295 0.89 -6.66 24.81
C HIS A 295 1.35 -7.97 25.46
N GLU A 296 1.03 -8.18 26.74
CA GLU A 296 1.32 -9.42 27.47
C GLU A 296 0.41 -10.57 27.00
N LYS A 297 -0.87 -10.28 26.71
CA LYS A 297 -1.85 -11.30 26.32
C LYS A 297 -1.96 -11.50 24.81
N VAL A 298 -1.72 -10.44 24.03
CA VAL A 298 -1.88 -10.43 22.58
C VAL A 298 -0.62 -9.84 21.95
N THR A 299 0.29 -10.73 21.57
CA THR A 299 1.51 -10.37 20.85
C THR A 299 1.23 -10.20 19.35
N PRO A 300 2.09 -9.50 18.58
CA PRO A 300 1.97 -9.45 17.14
C PRO A 300 2.00 -10.82 16.45
N MET A 301 2.74 -11.77 17.03
CA MET A 301 2.77 -13.16 16.57
C MET A 301 1.40 -13.84 16.73
N ASP A 302 0.71 -13.61 17.84
CA ASP A 302 -0.63 -14.18 18.08
C ASP A 302 -1.64 -13.61 17.10
N VAL A 303 -1.59 -12.29 16.85
CA VAL A 303 -2.43 -11.62 15.85
C VAL A 303 -2.24 -12.26 14.48
N LEU A 304 -1.00 -12.31 13.98
CA LEU A 304 -0.71 -12.76 12.61
C LEU A 304 -0.95 -14.26 12.40
N LYS A 305 -0.72 -15.10 13.41
CA LYS A 305 -1.01 -16.54 13.34
C LYS A 305 -2.52 -16.85 13.31
N ASN A 306 -3.33 -16.02 13.95
CA ASN A 306 -4.77 -16.26 14.11
C ASN A 306 -5.65 -15.40 13.19
N ILE A 307 -5.05 -14.66 12.24
CA ILE A 307 -5.80 -13.70 11.43
C ILE A 307 -6.64 -14.36 10.32
N LEU A 308 -6.11 -15.37 9.62
CA LEU A 308 -6.82 -15.98 8.47
C LEU A 308 -8.14 -16.69 8.85
N PRO A 309 -8.24 -17.39 10.00
CA PRO A 309 -9.49 -18.05 10.40
C PRO A 309 -10.65 -17.11 10.76
N VAL A 310 -10.46 -15.78 10.76
CA VAL A 310 -11.55 -14.81 10.96
C VAL A 310 -12.51 -14.73 9.77
N LEU A 311 -12.05 -15.12 8.58
CA LEU A 311 -12.84 -15.13 7.36
C LEU A 311 -14.03 -16.09 7.50
N SER A 312 -15.15 -15.74 6.88
CA SER A 312 -16.27 -16.66 6.70
C SER A 312 -15.99 -17.75 5.67
N SER A 313 -16.91 -18.71 5.58
CA SER A 313 -16.94 -19.66 4.47
C SER A 313 -17.04 -18.96 3.11
N ASP A 314 -17.90 -17.95 2.95
CA ASP A 314 -18.04 -17.21 1.68
C ASP A 314 -16.78 -16.40 1.32
N GLU A 315 -16.17 -15.73 2.30
CA GLU A 315 -14.91 -15.00 2.06
C GLU A 315 -13.77 -15.94 1.65
N ARG A 316 -13.63 -17.10 2.31
CA ARG A 316 -12.67 -18.13 1.90
C ARG A 316 -12.97 -18.70 0.52
N ARG A 317 -14.24 -18.89 0.18
CA ARG A 317 -14.71 -19.40 -1.12
C ARG A 317 -14.29 -18.48 -2.27
N ARG A 318 -14.30 -17.15 -2.07
CA ARG A 318 -14.00 -16.15 -3.10
C ARG A 318 -12.50 -15.80 -3.27
N GLY A 319 -11.62 -16.37 -2.44
CA GLY A 319 -10.21 -16.58 -2.78
C GLY A 319 -9.21 -15.46 -2.46
N LEU A 320 -9.64 -14.27 -2.05
CA LEU A 320 -8.73 -13.23 -1.54
C LEU A 320 -8.66 -13.26 0.00
N PRO A 321 -7.47 -13.45 0.60
CA PRO A 321 -7.34 -13.66 2.04
C PRO A 321 -7.30 -12.35 2.85
N PHE A 322 -8.03 -11.32 2.43
CA PHE A 322 -8.03 -10.02 3.13
C PHE A 322 -8.91 -10.08 4.36
N THR A 323 -8.30 -9.86 5.53
CA THR A 323 -8.93 -10.12 6.83
C THR A 323 -9.46 -8.86 7.49
N PHE A 324 -8.66 -7.81 7.68
CA PHE A 324 -9.14 -6.54 8.24
C PHE A 324 -8.71 -5.44 7.27
N HIS A 325 -9.69 -4.70 6.76
CA HIS A 325 -9.59 -3.75 5.65
C HIS A 325 -10.70 -2.69 5.81
N PRO A 326 -10.86 -1.67 4.95
CA PRO A 326 -11.81 -0.59 5.18
C PRO A 326 -13.25 -1.00 5.59
N VAL A 327 -13.90 -0.17 6.40
CA VAL A 327 -15.32 -0.28 6.79
C VAL A 327 -16.06 1.01 6.41
N VAL A 328 -17.37 0.90 6.21
CA VAL A 328 -18.24 2.09 6.26
C VAL A 328 -18.47 2.36 7.75
N GLU A 329 -18.02 3.52 8.22
CA GLU A 329 -18.14 3.90 9.63
C GLU A 329 -19.58 4.28 9.96
N ASP A 330 -19.92 4.22 11.24
CA ASP A 330 -21.15 4.82 11.74
C ASP A 330 -20.99 6.35 11.76
N SER A 331 -22.05 7.08 11.41
CA SER A 331 -22.04 8.54 11.33
C SER A 331 -21.85 9.24 12.70
N SER A 332 -21.96 8.51 13.80
CA SER A 332 -21.59 8.99 15.14
C SER A 332 -20.08 8.98 15.43
N SER A 333 -19.25 8.49 14.51
CA SER A 333 -17.79 8.55 14.62
C SER A 333 -17.30 9.99 14.66
N THR A 334 -16.66 10.37 15.78
CA THR A 334 -16.13 11.72 16.01
C THR A 334 -14.97 12.08 15.08
N ASP A 335 -14.39 11.08 14.43
CA ASP A 335 -13.31 11.21 13.47
C ASP A 335 -13.60 10.35 12.24
N THR A 336 -14.78 10.55 11.67
CA THR A 336 -15.27 9.79 10.51
C THR A 336 -14.34 9.98 9.32
N PHE A 337 -13.91 8.87 8.70
CA PHE A 337 -13.27 8.92 7.38
C PHE A 337 -14.33 8.82 6.26
N ILE A 338 -15.19 7.81 6.34
CA ILE A 338 -16.28 7.54 5.39
C ILE A 338 -17.40 6.81 6.11
N ASP A 339 -18.62 7.32 6.03
CA ASP A 339 -19.84 6.79 6.67
C ASP A 339 -20.94 6.42 5.66
N THR A 340 -20.69 6.68 4.38
CA THR A 340 -21.64 6.45 3.29
C THR A 340 -21.09 5.39 2.33
N PRO A 341 -21.89 4.42 1.87
CA PRO A 341 -21.47 3.44 0.88
C PRO A 341 -20.92 4.09 -0.40
N VAL A 342 -19.82 3.56 -0.94
CA VAL A 342 -19.13 4.16 -2.10
C VAL A 342 -20.03 4.26 -3.34
N LEU A 343 -20.90 3.29 -3.59
CA LEU A 343 -21.81 3.36 -4.73
C LEU A 343 -22.81 4.52 -4.61
N GLU A 344 -23.21 4.88 -3.40
CA GLU A 344 -24.07 6.05 -3.16
C GLU A 344 -23.28 7.35 -3.37
N LEU A 345 -22.04 7.42 -2.86
CA LEU A 345 -21.15 8.57 -3.07
C LEU A 345 -20.83 8.81 -4.55
N LEU A 346 -20.70 7.75 -5.35
CA LEU A 346 -20.48 7.85 -6.80
C LEU A 346 -21.71 8.39 -7.56
N GLN A 347 -22.92 8.22 -7.00
CA GLN A 347 -24.15 8.76 -7.58
C GLN A 347 -24.36 10.24 -7.22
N CYS A 348 -23.71 10.74 -6.16
CA CYS A 348 -23.76 12.13 -5.78
C CYS A 348 -23.04 13.01 -6.81
N LYS A 349 -23.77 13.94 -7.43
CA LYS A 349 -23.22 14.90 -8.41
C LYS A 349 -22.33 15.99 -7.80
N ASP A 350 -22.20 16.02 -6.47
CA ASP A 350 -21.51 17.08 -5.72
C ASP A 350 -20.05 16.73 -5.37
N THR A 351 -19.41 15.88 -6.17
CA THR A 351 -17.96 15.70 -6.05
C THR A 351 -17.28 16.77 -6.88
N SER A 352 -16.66 17.76 -6.23
CA SER A 352 -15.74 18.69 -6.90
C SER A 352 -14.74 17.85 -7.72
N ALA A 353 -14.80 17.97 -9.04
CA ALA A 353 -14.09 17.08 -9.96
C ALA A 353 -12.57 17.19 -9.74
N MET A 354 -11.95 16.11 -9.25
CA MET A 354 -10.50 16.05 -9.09
C MET A 354 -9.85 15.51 -10.38
N PRO A 355 -8.85 16.21 -10.95
CA PRO A 355 -8.08 15.66 -12.06
C PRO A 355 -7.51 14.29 -11.71
N THR A 356 -7.89 13.28 -12.49
CA THR A 356 -7.67 11.89 -12.14
C THR A 356 -7.15 11.11 -13.35
N ILE A 357 -6.12 10.29 -13.10
CA ILE A 357 -5.66 9.24 -14.01
C ILE A 357 -6.01 7.89 -13.38
N MET A 358 -6.65 7.01 -14.13
CA MET A 358 -6.90 5.63 -13.69
C MET A 358 -6.40 4.64 -14.74
N GLY A 359 -5.91 3.51 -14.29
CA GLY A 359 -5.48 2.44 -15.20
C GLY A 359 -5.36 1.08 -14.54
N TYR A 360 -5.17 0.07 -15.36
CA TYR A 360 -4.94 -1.32 -14.98
C TYR A 360 -4.08 -2.00 -16.07
N ASN A 361 -3.50 -3.15 -15.72
CA ASN A 361 -2.74 -3.99 -16.62
C ASN A 361 -3.65 -4.91 -17.44
N SER A 362 -3.19 -5.35 -18.61
CA SER A 362 -3.96 -6.24 -19.49
C SER A 362 -4.22 -7.65 -18.94
N ALA A 363 -3.59 -8.03 -17.82
CA ALA A 363 -3.64 -9.38 -17.27
C ALA A 363 -3.50 -9.42 -15.73
N GLU A 364 -4.20 -8.55 -15.01
CA GLU A 364 -4.13 -8.47 -13.52
C GLU A 364 -4.38 -9.81 -12.82
N GLY A 365 -5.27 -10.63 -13.40
CA GLY A 365 -5.63 -11.96 -12.93
C GLY A 365 -4.46 -12.92 -12.76
N ILE A 366 -3.31 -12.63 -13.36
CA ILE A 366 -2.12 -13.48 -13.27
C ILE A 366 -1.63 -13.63 -11.83
N LEU A 367 -1.80 -12.61 -11.00
CA LEU A 367 -1.44 -12.64 -9.58
C LEU A 367 -2.25 -13.70 -8.81
N MET A 368 -3.51 -13.90 -9.20
CA MET A 368 -4.42 -14.84 -8.55
C MET A 368 -4.30 -16.26 -9.10
N LEU A 369 -3.61 -16.45 -10.25
CA LEU A 369 -3.45 -17.77 -10.85
C LEU A 369 -2.76 -18.76 -9.92
N ILE A 370 -1.76 -18.33 -9.13
CA ILE A 370 -1.01 -19.21 -8.21
C ILE A 370 -1.96 -20.00 -7.29
N ASN A 371 -3.02 -19.34 -6.81
CA ASN A 371 -4.03 -19.97 -5.97
C ASN A 371 -5.14 -20.65 -6.80
N ALA A 372 -5.56 -20.03 -7.90
CA ALA A 372 -6.65 -20.53 -8.73
C ALA A 372 -6.31 -21.87 -9.40
N VAL A 373 -5.06 -22.07 -9.87
CA VAL A 373 -4.63 -23.34 -10.50
C VAL A 373 -4.69 -24.53 -9.55
N ARG A 374 -4.53 -24.29 -8.23
CA ARG A 374 -4.64 -25.33 -7.20
C ARG A 374 -6.09 -25.70 -6.89
N LYS A 375 -7.05 -24.89 -7.36
CA LYS A 375 -8.48 -24.97 -7.04
C LYS A 375 -9.35 -25.12 -8.28
N ILE A 376 -8.79 -25.55 -9.41
CA ILE A 376 -9.54 -25.65 -10.69
C ILE A 376 -10.79 -26.51 -10.54
N GLU A 377 -10.70 -27.66 -9.85
CA GLU A 377 -11.87 -28.52 -9.61
C GLU A 377 -12.93 -27.82 -8.76
N GLU A 378 -12.53 -27.19 -7.65
CA GLU A 378 -13.45 -26.41 -6.81
C GLU A 378 -14.12 -25.28 -7.61
N ILE A 379 -13.36 -24.59 -8.46
CA ILE A 379 -13.88 -23.49 -9.29
C ILE A 379 -14.83 -24.04 -10.37
N ASN A 380 -14.51 -25.16 -10.99
CA ASN A 380 -15.40 -25.81 -11.96
C ASN A 380 -16.74 -26.18 -11.34
N ASN A 381 -16.74 -26.64 -10.10
CA ASN A 381 -17.96 -27.03 -9.37
C ASN A 381 -18.73 -25.83 -8.80
N ASP A 382 -18.13 -24.65 -8.78
CA ASP A 382 -18.67 -23.47 -8.11
C ASP A 382 -18.25 -22.17 -8.82
N LEU A 383 -18.64 -22.03 -10.09
CA LEU A 383 -18.35 -20.83 -10.86
C LEU A 383 -19.19 -19.62 -10.39
N ALA A 384 -20.30 -19.89 -9.70
CA ALA A 384 -21.14 -18.90 -9.02
C ALA A 384 -20.38 -18.04 -8.00
N ARG A 385 -19.19 -18.47 -7.56
CA ARG A 385 -18.32 -17.66 -6.68
C ARG A 385 -17.83 -16.35 -7.33
N PHE A 386 -17.87 -16.25 -8.66
CA PHE A 386 -17.49 -15.04 -9.40
C PHE A 386 -18.67 -14.16 -9.77
N VAL A 387 -19.88 -14.48 -9.31
CA VAL A 387 -21.01 -13.57 -9.42
C VAL A 387 -20.83 -12.44 -8.39
N PRO A 388 -20.94 -11.16 -8.79
CA PRO A 388 -20.78 -10.01 -7.90
C PRO A 388 -21.68 -10.07 -6.65
N ARG A 389 -21.15 -9.62 -5.51
CA ARG A 389 -21.84 -9.69 -4.20
C ARG A 389 -23.03 -8.74 -4.05
N ASN A 390 -23.12 -7.72 -4.89
CA ASN A 390 -24.23 -6.78 -4.92
C ASN A 390 -25.51 -7.39 -5.51
N VAL A 391 -25.46 -8.62 -6.04
CA VAL A 391 -26.64 -9.42 -6.39
C VAL A 391 -27.13 -10.14 -5.13
N PRO A 392 -28.26 -9.73 -4.52
CA PRO A 392 -28.67 -10.16 -3.19
C PRO A 392 -29.41 -11.53 -3.23
N LEU A 393 -28.86 -12.50 -3.95
CA LEU A 393 -29.45 -13.82 -4.15
C LEU A 393 -28.58 -14.92 -3.55
N ALA A 394 -29.21 -16.03 -3.17
CA ALA A 394 -28.52 -17.19 -2.65
C ALA A 394 -27.68 -17.86 -3.76
N THR A 395 -26.61 -18.57 -3.38
CA THR A 395 -25.68 -19.14 -4.37
C THR A 395 -26.31 -20.22 -5.24
N ASP A 396 -27.31 -20.93 -4.72
CA ASP A 396 -28.09 -21.95 -5.40
C ASP A 396 -29.32 -21.39 -6.12
N ASP A 397 -29.52 -20.07 -6.08
CA ASP A 397 -30.57 -19.39 -6.83
C ASP A 397 -30.40 -19.61 -8.34
N ALA A 398 -31.51 -19.85 -9.04
CA ALA A 398 -31.51 -20.16 -10.46
C ALA A 398 -30.90 -19.03 -11.31
N GLU A 399 -31.08 -17.77 -10.91
CA GLU A 399 -30.50 -16.61 -11.60
C GLU A 399 -28.99 -16.57 -11.39
N ILE A 400 -28.49 -16.86 -10.19
CA ILE A 400 -27.05 -16.95 -9.91
C ILE A 400 -26.40 -18.08 -10.70
N GLN A 401 -27.07 -19.23 -10.79
CA GLN A 401 -26.58 -20.37 -11.59
C GLN A 401 -26.62 -20.06 -13.10
N TYR A 402 -27.63 -19.31 -13.55
CA TYR A 402 -27.70 -18.83 -14.93
C TYR A 402 -26.52 -17.90 -15.26
N VAL A 403 -26.22 -16.92 -14.42
CA VAL A 403 -25.06 -16.03 -14.60
C VAL A 403 -23.76 -16.83 -14.54
N ALA A 404 -23.63 -17.79 -13.62
CA ALA A 404 -22.48 -18.68 -13.57
C ALA A 404 -22.29 -19.46 -14.89
N GLN A 405 -23.37 -19.98 -15.47
CA GLN A 405 -23.30 -20.63 -16.78
C GLN A 405 -22.88 -19.66 -17.88
N LYS A 406 -23.37 -18.41 -17.87
CA LYS A 406 -22.93 -17.37 -18.81
C LYS A 406 -21.45 -17.04 -18.68
N LEU A 407 -20.91 -17.00 -17.47
CA LEU A 407 -19.46 -16.85 -17.25
C LEU A 407 -18.70 -18.03 -17.89
N ARG A 408 -19.20 -19.27 -17.74
CA ARG A 408 -18.60 -20.45 -18.38
C ARG A 408 -18.63 -20.35 -19.89
N ASP A 409 -19.78 -19.97 -20.45
CA ASP A 409 -19.97 -19.83 -21.89
C ASP A 409 -19.03 -18.77 -22.46
N PHE A 410 -18.91 -17.63 -21.77
CA PHE A 410 -18.11 -16.50 -22.20
C PHE A 410 -16.60 -16.75 -22.13
N TYR A 411 -16.09 -17.13 -20.95
CA TYR A 411 -14.64 -17.27 -20.75
C TYR A 411 -14.11 -18.61 -21.24
N PHE A 412 -14.92 -19.67 -21.19
CA PHE A 412 -14.48 -21.05 -21.42
C PHE A 412 -15.22 -21.75 -22.56
N ASN A 413 -16.01 -21.02 -23.37
CA ASN A 413 -16.80 -21.57 -24.48
C ASN A 413 -17.69 -22.74 -24.03
N GLY A 414 -18.23 -22.69 -22.80
CA GLY A 414 -19.09 -23.73 -22.23
C GLY A 414 -18.32 -24.95 -21.69
N HIS A 415 -17.00 -25.01 -21.84
CA HIS A 415 -16.19 -26.15 -21.40
C HIS A 415 -15.79 -26.06 -19.93
N GLN A 416 -15.28 -27.16 -19.39
CA GLN A 416 -14.62 -27.18 -18.09
C GLN A 416 -13.27 -26.47 -18.16
N ILE A 417 -12.93 -25.80 -17.06
CA ILE A 417 -11.64 -25.13 -16.87
C ILE A 417 -10.57 -26.21 -16.73
N THR A 418 -9.50 -26.12 -17.53
CA THR A 418 -8.35 -27.01 -17.47
C THR A 418 -7.04 -26.23 -17.29
N HIS A 419 -5.96 -26.94 -17.00
CA HIS A 419 -4.62 -26.34 -16.94
C HIS A 419 -4.10 -25.81 -18.29
N GLU A 420 -4.79 -26.08 -19.40
CA GLU A 420 -4.42 -25.63 -20.75
C GLU A 420 -4.97 -24.23 -21.07
N GLN A 421 -5.90 -23.71 -20.26
CA GLN A 421 -6.69 -22.50 -20.51
C GLN A 421 -6.44 -21.41 -19.46
N LEU A 422 -5.18 -21.28 -18.99
CA LEU A 422 -4.84 -20.35 -17.91
C LEU A 422 -4.97 -18.88 -18.31
N ASP A 423 -4.87 -18.56 -19.60
CA ASP A 423 -5.14 -17.25 -20.17
C ASP A 423 -6.61 -16.83 -19.97
N ARG A 424 -7.55 -17.76 -20.20
CA ARG A 424 -8.99 -17.55 -19.99
C ARG A 424 -9.33 -17.37 -18.51
N MET A 425 -8.68 -18.15 -17.65
CA MET A 425 -8.82 -17.99 -16.20
C MET A 425 -8.23 -16.64 -15.74
N THR A 426 -7.08 -16.23 -16.29
CA THR A 426 -6.49 -14.90 -16.04
C THR A 426 -7.45 -13.80 -16.45
N ASN A 427 -8.10 -13.95 -17.59
CA ASN A 427 -9.10 -13.03 -18.12
C ASN A 427 -10.30 -12.89 -17.18
N LEU A 428 -10.90 -14.00 -16.72
CA LEU A 428 -11.99 -13.98 -15.74
C LEU A 428 -11.57 -13.27 -14.44
N LEU A 429 -10.39 -13.61 -13.91
CA LEU A 429 -9.89 -13.05 -12.65
C LEU A 429 -9.53 -11.56 -12.77
N THR A 430 -9.03 -11.13 -13.94
CA THR A 430 -8.79 -9.71 -14.25
C THR A 430 -10.10 -8.92 -14.22
N ASP A 431 -11.13 -9.46 -14.86
CA ASP A 431 -12.42 -8.78 -14.97
C ASP A 431 -13.12 -8.69 -13.62
N TYR A 432 -13.16 -9.81 -12.89
CA TYR A 432 -13.85 -9.94 -11.61
C TYR A 432 -13.22 -9.11 -10.49
N HIS A 433 -11.89 -9.04 -10.41
CA HIS A 433 -11.23 -8.37 -9.28
C HIS A 433 -10.88 -6.90 -9.53
N PHE A 434 -10.79 -6.48 -10.80
CA PHE A 434 -10.25 -5.17 -11.14
C PHE A 434 -11.04 -4.44 -12.23
N MET A 435 -11.13 -5.01 -13.43
CA MET A 435 -11.51 -4.24 -14.62
C MET A 435 -12.95 -3.75 -14.56
N VAL A 436 -13.91 -4.60 -14.19
CA VAL A 436 -15.33 -4.23 -14.19
C VAL A 436 -15.58 -3.05 -13.24
N ASP A 437 -15.07 -3.16 -12.02
CA ASP A 437 -15.25 -2.12 -11.00
C ASP A 437 -14.53 -0.80 -11.35
N LEU A 438 -13.34 -0.85 -11.96
CA LEU A 438 -12.66 0.36 -12.45
C LEU A 438 -13.44 1.07 -13.54
N GLN A 439 -14.10 0.32 -14.43
CA GLN A 439 -14.90 0.90 -15.50
C GLN A 439 -16.19 1.54 -14.98
N VAL A 440 -16.83 0.93 -13.98
CA VAL A 440 -17.98 1.53 -13.29
C VAL A 440 -17.62 2.92 -12.76
N VAL A 441 -16.47 3.07 -12.09
CA VAL A 441 -15.98 4.39 -11.65
C VAL A 441 -15.72 5.31 -12.83
N GLY A 442 -15.10 4.80 -13.89
CA GLY A 442 -14.85 5.57 -15.11
C GLY A 442 -16.12 6.13 -15.77
N ILE A 443 -17.24 5.41 -15.70
CA ILE A 443 -18.55 5.88 -16.18
C ILE A 443 -19.05 7.02 -15.30
N PHE A 444 -19.09 6.84 -13.98
CA PHE A 444 -19.53 7.89 -13.04
C PHE A 444 -18.70 9.17 -13.13
N LEU A 445 -17.37 9.06 -13.29
CA LEU A 445 -16.50 10.22 -13.46
C LEU A 445 -16.74 10.96 -14.78
N LYS A 446 -17.07 10.26 -15.88
CA LYS A 446 -17.40 10.89 -17.16
C LYS A 446 -18.71 11.68 -17.09
N ASP A 447 -19.70 11.18 -16.37
CA ASP A 447 -21.01 11.82 -16.25
C ASP A 447 -21.00 13.04 -15.31
N THR A 448 -19.96 13.18 -14.47
CA THR A 448 -19.83 14.25 -13.46
C THR A 448 -18.74 15.28 -13.78
N CYS A 449 -17.74 14.96 -14.61
CA CYS A 449 -16.61 15.86 -14.88
C CYS A 449 -16.73 16.60 -16.22
N SER A 450 -16.71 17.94 -16.19
CA SER A 450 -16.49 18.79 -17.38
C SER A 450 -15.00 18.94 -17.77
N TRP A 451 -14.10 18.26 -17.06
CA TRP A 451 -12.64 18.31 -17.25
C TRP A 451 -12.09 16.95 -17.74
N ASN A 452 -10.97 16.99 -18.46
CA ASN A 452 -10.34 15.82 -19.10
C ASN A 452 -9.96 14.72 -18.08
N SER A 453 -10.84 13.75 -17.84
CA SER A 453 -10.51 12.49 -17.18
C SER A 453 -9.75 11.58 -18.16
N TYR A 454 -8.56 11.10 -17.81
CA TYR A 454 -7.76 10.22 -18.68
C TYR A 454 -7.76 8.78 -18.14
N GLN A 455 -8.30 7.84 -18.92
CA GLN A 455 -8.12 6.41 -18.70
C GLN A 455 -6.84 5.95 -19.42
N ALA A 456 -5.87 5.43 -18.68
CA ALA A 456 -4.65 4.85 -19.23
C ALA A 456 -4.70 3.32 -19.16
N HIS A 457 -4.33 2.64 -20.24
CA HIS A 457 -4.18 1.17 -20.26
C HIS A 457 -2.69 0.86 -20.38
N ALA A 458 -2.12 0.12 -19.43
CA ALA A 458 -0.75 -0.35 -19.51
C ALA A 458 -0.73 -1.80 -20.04
N MET A 459 -0.19 -2.02 -21.24
CA MET A 459 0.34 -3.34 -21.58
C MET A 459 1.71 -3.45 -20.94
N LEU A 460 2.04 -4.60 -20.35
CA LEU A 460 3.40 -4.94 -19.96
C LEU A 460 4.26 -5.11 -21.22
N THR A 461 4.63 -3.98 -21.81
CA THR A 461 5.77 -3.75 -22.70
C THR A 461 5.80 -2.24 -22.98
N ASN A 462 6.65 -1.54 -22.23
CA ASN A 462 7.07 -0.15 -22.41
C ASN A 462 5.98 0.93 -22.36
N CYS A 463 6.02 1.70 -21.26
CA CYS A 463 5.64 3.11 -21.13
C CYS A 463 4.28 3.57 -21.67
N ILE A 464 3.64 4.42 -20.87
CA ILE A 464 2.47 5.23 -21.24
C ILE A 464 2.75 5.93 -22.58
N ILE A 465 2.17 5.41 -23.66
CA ILE A 465 2.13 6.05 -24.97
C ILE A 465 0.69 5.97 -25.47
N PHE A 466 0.02 7.12 -25.46
CA PHE A 466 -1.26 7.34 -26.13
C PHE A 466 -1.06 7.14 -27.65
N SER A 467 -1.39 5.95 -28.19
CA SER A 467 -1.33 5.70 -29.64
C SER A 467 -2.59 5.05 -30.17
N LYS A 468 -2.87 5.28 -31.47
CA LYS A 468 -4.08 4.87 -32.22
C LYS A 468 -4.43 3.37 -32.13
N HIS A 469 -3.51 2.50 -31.71
CA HIS A 469 -3.79 1.08 -31.48
C HIS A 469 -4.71 0.83 -30.27
N GLN A 470 -4.79 1.75 -29.30
CA GLN A 470 -5.72 1.65 -28.17
C GLN A 470 -7.19 1.67 -28.59
N VAL A 471 -7.57 2.27 -29.73
CA VAL A 471 -9.00 2.35 -30.14
C VAL A 471 -9.58 0.98 -30.48
N LEU A 472 -8.79 0.09 -31.09
CA LEU A 472 -9.24 -1.27 -31.42
C LEU A 472 -9.33 -2.17 -30.18
N ILE A 473 -8.38 -2.01 -29.25
CA ILE A 473 -8.38 -2.73 -27.97
C ILE A 473 -9.48 -2.20 -27.06
N GLN A 474 -9.67 -0.88 -26.97
CA GLN A 474 -10.81 -0.28 -26.27
C GLN A 474 -12.13 -0.73 -26.86
N ARG A 475 -12.26 -0.90 -28.18
CA ARG A 475 -13.49 -1.45 -28.79
C ARG A 475 -13.68 -2.92 -28.46
N SER A 476 -12.62 -3.73 -28.46
CA SER A 476 -12.68 -5.14 -28.08
C SER A 476 -13.00 -5.31 -26.59
N LEU A 477 -12.39 -4.49 -25.72
CA LEU A 477 -12.65 -4.48 -24.27
C LEU A 477 -14.02 -3.90 -23.95
N GLN A 478 -14.41 -2.77 -24.55
CA GLN A 478 -15.74 -2.18 -24.37
C GLN A 478 -16.80 -3.18 -24.83
N ARG A 479 -16.59 -3.90 -25.93
CA ARG A 479 -17.46 -4.99 -26.35
C ARG A 479 -17.51 -6.13 -25.33
N ARG A 480 -16.35 -6.55 -24.81
CA ARG A 480 -16.24 -7.55 -23.73
C ARG A 480 -17.00 -7.07 -22.48
N ILE A 481 -16.93 -5.78 -22.15
CA ILE A 481 -17.60 -5.14 -21.01
C ILE A 481 -19.10 -5.06 -21.23
N ASP A 482 -19.56 -4.60 -22.39
CA ASP A 482 -20.97 -4.50 -22.74
C ASP A 482 -21.59 -5.91 -22.74
N GLU A 483 -20.85 -6.92 -23.23
CA GLU A 483 -21.25 -8.33 -23.17
C GLU A 483 -21.28 -8.87 -21.73
N ILE A 484 -20.33 -8.50 -20.86
CA ILE A 484 -20.34 -8.87 -19.43
C ILE A 484 -21.48 -8.15 -18.67
N LEU A 485 -21.68 -6.86 -18.89
CA LEU A 485 -22.75 -6.09 -18.27
C LEU A 485 -24.12 -6.62 -18.71
N ASN A 486 -24.29 -7.02 -19.98
CA ASN A 486 -25.50 -7.71 -20.46
C ASN A 486 -25.67 -9.13 -19.88
N VAL A 487 -24.62 -9.73 -19.31
CA VAL A 487 -24.71 -10.99 -18.57
C VAL A 487 -25.04 -10.77 -17.09
N LEU A 488 -24.65 -9.62 -16.53
CA LEU A 488 -24.80 -9.29 -15.11
C LEU A 488 -26.08 -8.47 -14.78
N VAL A 489 -26.63 -7.75 -15.76
CA VAL A 489 -27.93 -7.04 -15.74
C VAL A 489 -28.98 -7.94 -16.36
#